data_AF-A0A9P9IPG6-F1
#
_entry.id   AF-A0A9P9IPG6-F1
#
_cell.length_a   1.000
_cell.length_b   1.000
_cell.length_c   1.000
_cell.angle_alpha   90.00
_cell.angle_beta   90.00
_cell.angle_gamma   90.00
#
_symmetry.space_group_name_H-M   'P 1'
#
loop_
_entity.id
_entity.type
_entity.pdbx_description
1 polymer ?
#
loop_
_entity_poly.entity_id
_entity_poly.type
_entity_poly.pdbx_seq_one_letter_code
_entity_poly.pdbx_strand_id
1 'polypeptide(L)'
;MVAILLNHGASTSCLVEKQNVVEWASLNCKHVYNILKVHKGVSNIGFEVGDLVDAANWNDDSFKTYLQGREGLIADHQVEKALYESMPLLVTATLGLLEIFIKAGADINKQGTEALVRAAMSGQLPSAAFLIHSEVDVNAPRAQWTPLRSAASNGRLDMIEFLLDHGADVNSPAHPIDGRTALQEALENEFSEFVCHNYHNSEYQLGQCRFLLDANAPVKRPNGKPSSALHGAIDKAWHDMISFMLEPQRNAIINHMWHDTILENMGVCEPKTPTQLAAESGQLETVKLLISRSADVNAKPAVWVGITALQGAAISGNIMVAKLLIESGADVNGSPSYVKGRFAIEGAAEHGRLDMVQLLLNAGARGNLLNGTGFEEAIRLALDHGHVTITNMLKELTP
;
A
#
# COMPACT_ATOMS: atom_id res chain seq x y z
N MET A 1 -25.75 -40.62 4.22
CA MET A 1 -25.03 -41.00 5.46
C MET A 1 -25.67 -40.41 6.71
N VAL A 2 -25.82 -39.08 6.81
CA VAL A 2 -26.44 -38.42 8.00
C VAL A 2 -27.83 -38.99 8.34
N ALA A 3 -28.73 -39.14 7.38
CA ALA A 3 -30.05 -39.76 7.62
C ALA A 3 -29.98 -41.18 8.19
N ILE A 4 -28.98 -41.97 7.79
CA ILE A 4 -28.76 -43.33 8.31
C ILE A 4 -28.35 -43.24 9.77
N LEU A 5 -27.39 -42.38 10.11
CA LEU A 5 -26.92 -42.19 11.49
C LEU A 5 -28.05 -41.73 12.43
N LEU A 6 -28.86 -40.79 11.98
CA LEU A 6 -30.03 -40.31 12.72
C LEU A 6 -31.08 -41.41 12.96
N ASN A 7 -31.38 -42.20 11.94
CA ASN A 7 -32.28 -43.36 12.07
C ASN A 7 -31.75 -44.45 13.03
N HIS A 8 -30.45 -44.44 13.33
CA HIS A 8 -29.80 -45.33 14.29
C HIS A 8 -29.52 -44.64 15.65
N GLY A 9 -30.17 -43.50 15.93
CA GLY A 9 -30.14 -42.86 17.25
C GLY A 9 -28.97 -41.91 17.49
N ALA A 10 -28.26 -41.47 16.45
CA ALA A 10 -27.22 -40.47 16.61
C ALA A 10 -27.79 -39.14 17.17
N SER A 11 -27.12 -38.58 18.18
CA SER A 11 -27.56 -37.32 18.79
C SER A 11 -27.35 -36.13 17.85
N THR A 12 -28.32 -35.22 17.83
CA THR A 12 -28.25 -33.91 17.15
C THR A 12 -27.80 -32.78 18.08
N SER A 13 -27.39 -33.09 19.32
CA SER A 13 -26.86 -32.13 20.28
C SER A 13 -25.33 -32.07 20.32
N CYS A 14 -24.65 -32.76 19.39
CA CYS A 14 -23.19 -32.74 19.30
C CYS A 14 -22.68 -31.38 18.79
N LEU A 15 -21.46 -31.06 19.21
CA LEU A 15 -20.78 -29.83 18.81
C LEU A 15 -19.77 -30.12 17.69
N VAL A 16 -19.79 -29.29 16.65
CA VAL A 16 -18.77 -29.21 15.59
C VAL A 16 -18.11 -27.84 15.74
N GLU A 17 -16.79 -27.81 15.99
CA GLU A 17 -16.05 -26.54 16.17
C GLU A 17 -16.67 -25.58 17.20
N LYS A 18 -17.21 -26.14 18.29
CA LYS A 18 -17.94 -25.44 19.37
C LYS A 18 -19.34 -24.92 18.99
N GLN A 19 -19.86 -25.21 17.80
CA GLN A 19 -21.23 -24.88 17.37
C GLN A 19 -22.13 -26.12 17.36
N ASN A 20 -23.44 -25.97 17.52
CA ASN A 20 -24.36 -27.10 17.39
C ASN A 20 -24.34 -27.65 15.95
N VAL A 21 -24.39 -28.98 15.76
CA VAL A 21 -24.39 -29.60 14.42
C VAL A 21 -25.52 -29.09 13.51
N VAL A 22 -26.66 -28.69 14.06
CA VAL A 22 -27.78 -28.10 13.32
C VAL A 22 -27.43 -26.70 12.83
N GLU A 23 -26.84 -25.88 13.70
CA GLU A 23 -26.38 -24.52 13.37
C GLU A 23 -25.25 -24.56 12.32
N TRP A 24 -24.26 -25.43 12.52
CA TRP A 24 -23.17 -25.64 11.56
C TRP A 24 -23.71 -26.07 10.19
N ALA A 25 -24.65 -27.03 10.17
CA ALA A 25 -25.27 -27.49 8.92
C ALA A 25 -26.09 -26.39 8.24
N SER A 26 -26.73 -25.49 9.00
CA SER A 26 -27.50 -24.38 8.45
C SER A 26 -26.65 -23.43 7.60
N LEU A 27 -25.38 -23.23 7.98
CA LEU A 27 -24.44 -22.36 7.27
C LEU A 27 -23.69 -23.08 6.14
N ASN A 28 -23.40 -24.38 6.30
CA ASN A 28 -22.43 -25.09 5.45
C ASN A 28 -23.05 -26.10 4.49
N CYS A 29 -24.25 -26.64 4.78
CA CYS A 29 -24.86 -27.67 3.92
C CYS A 29 -26.39 -27.75 4.07
N LYS A 30 -27.13 -27.07 3.18
CA LYS A 30 -28.61 -27.02 3.22
C LYS A 30 -29.26 -28.41 3.16
N HIS A 31 -28.68 -29.34 2.42
CA HIS A 31 -29.20 -30.71 2.34
C HIS A 31 -29.14 -31.44 3.68
N VAL A 32 -28.01 -31.33 4.39
CA VAL A 32 -27.83 -31.89 5.73
C VAL A 32 -28.72 -31.16 6.74
N TYR A 33 -28.81 -29.83 6.65
CA TYR A 33 -29.70 -29.02 7.47
C TYR A 33 -31.17 -29.44 7.35
N ASN A 34 -31.67 -29.62 6.12
CA ASN A 34 -33.04 -30.05 5.89
C ASN A 34 -33.33 -31.45 6.46
N ILE A 35 -32.38 -32.38 6.35
CA ILE A 35 -32.49 -33.72 6.96
C ILE A 35 -32.57 -33.60 8.50
N LEU A 36 -31.73 -32.77 9.10
CA LEU A 36 -31.71 -32.53 10.55
C LEU A 36 -33.02 -31.86 11.02
N LYS A 37 -33.54 -30.90 10.26
CA LYS A 37 -34.79 -30.17 10.55
C LYS A 37 -35.99 -31.10 10.58
N VAL A 38 -36.10 -32.01 9.61
CA VAL A 38 -37.16 -33.02 9.54
C VAL A 38 -37.05 -34.01 10.70
N HIS A 39 -35.84 -34.49 11.01
CA HIS A 39 -35.63 -35.53 12.02
C HIS A 39 -35.88 -35.03 13.46
N LYS A 40 -35.61 -33.75 13.74
CA LYS A 40 -35.72 -33.17 15.09
C LYS A 40 -37.18 -32.80 15.47
N GLY A 41 -38.15 -32.97 14.56
CA GLY A 41 -39.56 -32.62 14.80
C GLY A 41 -39.81 -31.12 15.05
N VAL A 42 -38.81 -30.28 14.76
CA VAL A 42 -38.82 -28.83 15.02
C VAL A 42 -39.65 -28.16 13.93
N SER A 43 -40.97 -28.33 14.04
CA SER A 43 -41.96 -27.60 13.25
C SER A 43 -42.23 -26.20 13.80
N ASN A 44 -41.57 -25.79 14.89
CA ASN A 44 -41.66 -24.42 15.40
C ASN A 44 -40.41 -23.99 16.19
N ILE A 45 -39.85 -22.85 15.76
CA ILE A 45 -39.13 -21.84 16.58
C ILE A 45 -37.73 -22.25 17.09
N GLY A 46 -36.83 -22.51 16.15
CA GLY A 46 -35.40 -22.25 16.33
C GLY A 46 -34.91 -21.61 15.03
N PHE A 47 -34.88 -20.28 14.99
CA PHE A 47 -34.43 -19.54 13.80
C PHE A 47 -32.92 -19.67 13.70
N GLU A 48 -32.44 -20.67 12.98
CA GLU A 48 -31.00 -20.89 12.83
C GLU A 48 -30.39 -19.81 11.94
N VAL A 49 -29.13 -19.46 12.22
CA VAL A 49 -28.41 -18.39 11.52
C VAL A 49 -28.42 -18.58 10.01
N GLY A 50 -28.29 -19.82 9.52
CA GLY A 50 -28.35 -20.11 8.09
C GLY A 50 -29.69 -19.78 7.42
N ASP A 51 -30.83 -19.92 8.12
CA ASP A 51 -32.14 -19.53 7.57
C ASP A 51 -32.26 -18.00 7.46
N LEU A 52 -31.62 -17.24 8.36
CA LEU A 52 -31.54 -15.78 8.28
C LEU A 52 -30.60 -15.31 7.18
N VAL A 53 -29.44 -15.96 7.01
CA VAL A 53 -28.48 -15.68 5.94
C VAL A 53 -29.09 -15.95 4.57
N ASP A 54 -29.82 -17.07 4.41
CA ASP A 54 -30.57 -17.37 3.18
C ASP A 54 -31.63 -16.31 2.88
N ALA A 55 -32.36 -15.85 3.91
CA ALA A 55 -33.39 -14.81 3.76
C ALA A 55 -32.78 -13.43 3.43
N ALA A 56 -31.61 -13.12 3.99
CA ALA A 56 -30.84 -11.92 3.69
C ALA A 56 -30.34 -11.87 2.23
N ASN A 57 -30.25 -13.02 1.57
CA ASN A 57 -29.89 -13.13 0.14
C ASN A 57 -31.07 -12.88 -0.81
N TRP A 58 -32.27 -12.66 -0.28
CA TRP A 58 -33.42 -12.25 -1.08
C TRP A 58 -33.37 -10.73 -1.35
N ASN A 59 -34.43 -10.18 -1.95
CA ASN A 59 -34.58 -8.72 -2.00
C ASN A 59 -34.98 -8.15 -0.63
N ASP A 60 -34.65 -6.88 -0.41
CA ASP A 60 -34.88 -6.16 0.85
C ASP A 60 -36.33 -6.25 1.35
N ASP A 61 -37.33 -6.18 0.46
CA ASP A 61 -38.75 -6.23 0.84
C ASP A 61 -39.17 -7.62 1.30
N SER A 62 -38.64 -8.67 0.66
CA SER A 62 -38.88 -10.06 1.06
C SER A 62 -38.20 -10.37 2.39
N PHE A 63 -37.01 -9.82 2.63
CA PHE A 63 -36.32 -9.97 3.90
C PHE A 63 -37.00 -9.17 5.03
N LYS A 64 -37.45 -7.94 4.77
CA LYS A 64 -38.32 -7.17 5.69
C LYS A 64 -39.57 -7.95 6.07
N THR A 65 -40.27 -8.48 5.07
CA THR A 65 -41.48 -9.28 5.28
C THR A 65 -41.17 -10.56 6.05
N TYR A 66 -40.01 -11.17 5.80
CA TYR A 66 -39.54 -12.33 6.55
C TYR A 66 -39.33 -12.01 8.03
N LEU A 67 -38.83 -10.83 8.38
CA LEU A 67 -38.61 -10.44 9.77
C LEU A 67 -39.90 -9.94 10.45
N GLN A 68 -40.82 -9.35 9.69
CA GLN A 68 -42.13 -8.92 10.18
C GLN A 68 -42.91 -10.11 10.77
N GLY A 69 -43.34 -9.96 12.04
CA GLY A 69 -44.03 -11.01 12.79
C GLY A 69 -43.10 -12.06 13.44
N ARG A 70 -41.78 -11.86 13.36
CA ARG A 70 -40.76 -12.70 14.04
C ARG A 70 -39.90 -11.91 15.03
N GLU A 71 -40.28 -10.66 15.29
CA GLU A 71 -39.69 -9.80 16.30
C GLU A 71 -39.75 -10.47 17.68
N GLY A 72 -38.60 -10.58 18.36
CA GLY A 72 -38.46 -11.26 19.66
C GLY A 72 -38.35 -12.79 19.61
N LEU A 73 -38.47 -13.43 18.43
CA LEU A 73 -38.21 -14.86 18.25
C LEU A 73 -36.79 -15.16 17.77
N ILE A 74 -36.13 -14.17 17.17
CA ILE A 74 -34.73 -14.23 16.74
C ILE A 74 -33.92 -13.53 17.81
N ALA A 75 -32.94 -14.21 18.39
CA ALA A 75 -32.09 -13.60 19.40
C ALA A 75 -31.04 -12.68 18.77
N ASP A 76 -30.69 -11.59 19.44
CA ASP A 76 -29.74 -10.58 18.95
C ASP A 76 -28.42 -11.19 18.45
N HIS A 77 -27.88 -12.19 19.16
CA HIS A 77 -26.66 -12.89 18.75
C HIS A 77 -26.80 -13.64 17.41
N GLN A 78 -28.01 -14.10 17.07
CA GLN A 78 -28.29 -14.76 15.79
C GLN A 78 -28.40 -13.73 14.67
N VAL A 79 -28.99 -12.57 14.95
CA VAL A 79 -29.02 -11.40 14.04
C VAL A 79 -27.59 -10.91 13.77
N GLU A 80 -26.78 -10.74 14.82
CA GLU A 80 -25.37 -10.35 14.73
C GLU A 80 -24.55 -11.34 13.90
N LYS A 81 -24.71 -12.65 14.14
CA LYS A 81 -23.98 -13.69 13.40
C LYS A 81 -24.46 -13.79 11.95
N ALA A 82 -25.75 -13.64 11.69
CA ALA A 82 -26.29 -13.65 10.33
C ALA A 82 -25.78 -12.46 9.51
N LEU A 83 -25.76 -11.25 10.11
CA LEU A 83 -25.15 -10.08 9.49
C LEU A 83 -23.70 -10.36 9.10
N TYR A 84 -22.90 -10.93 10.02
CA TYR A 84 -21.49 -11.30 9.78
C TYR A 84 -21.29 -12.31 8.65
N GLU A 85 -22.06 -13.40 8.65
CA GLU A 85 -21.97 -14.47 7.64
C GLU A 85 -22.47 -14.02 6.26
N SER A 86 -23.39 -13.05 6.20
CA SER A 86 -23.80 -12.40 4.96
C SER A 86 -22.75 -11.41 4.44
N MET A 87 -21.74 -11.01 5.24
CA MET A 87 -20.78 -9.95 4.84
C MET A 87 -19.91 -10.24 3.61
N PRO A 88 -19.51 -11.48 3.29
CA PRO A 88 -18.85 -11.78 2.01
C PRO A 88 -19.72 -11.47 0.78
N LEU A 89 -21.05 -11.53 0.93
CA LEU A 89 -22.02 -11.14 -0.11
C LEU A 89 -22.23 -9.61 -0.14
N LEU A 90 -21.81 -8.89 0.91
CA LEU A 90 -21.86 -7.43 1.08
C LEU A 90 -20.71 -6.66 0.39
N VAL A 91 -20.02 -7.22 -0.62
CA VAL A 91 -19.21 -6.38 -1.55
C VAL A 91 -20.10 -5.25 -2.12
N THR A 92 -21.41 -5.50 -2.20
CA THR A 92 -22.50 -4.56 -2.45
C THR A 92 -23.36 -4.36 -1.20
N ALA A 93 -22.92 -3.66 -0.15
CA ALA A 93 -23.81 -3.27 0.93
C ALA A 93 -24.90 -2.35 0.39
N THR A 94 -26.01 -2.95 -0.02
CA THR A 94 -27.26 -2.25 -0.14
C THR A 94 -27.58 -1.73 1.25
N LEU A 95 -27.59 -0.40 1.38
CA LEU A 95 -28.07 0.32 2.55
C LEU A 95 -29.30 -0.35 3.19
N GLY A 96 -30.20 -0.90 2.35
CA GLY A 96 -31.39 -1.62 2.79
C GLY A 96 -31.13 -2.85 3.65
N LEU A 97 -30.18 -3.73 3.32
CA LEU A 97 -29.92 -4.93 4.13
C LEU A 97 -29.37 -4.55 5.51
N LEU A 98 -28.48 -3.57 5.55
CA LEU A 98 -27.89 -3.05 6.78
C LEU A 98 -28.95 -2.41 7.69
N GLU A 99 -29.82 -1.56 7.13
CA GLU A 99 -30.95 -0.98 7.85
C GLU A 99 -31.85 -2.05 8.47
N ILE A 100 -32.11 -3.13 7.73
CA ILE A 100 -32.97 -4.22 8.17
C ILE A 100 -32.35 -4.94 9.38
N PHE A 101 -31.06 -5.28 9.33
CA PHE A 101 -30.38 -5.96 10.44
C PHE A 101 -30.29 -5.10 11.70
N ILE A 102 -30.05 -3.79 11.57
CA ILE A 102 -30.02 -2.87 12.72
C ILE A 102 -31.41 -2.72 13.34
N LYS A 103 -32.47 -2.59 12.52
CA LYS A 103 -33.87 -2.60 13.00
C LYS A 103 -34.24 -3.93 13.68
N ALA A 104 -33.61 -5.03 13.28
CA ALA A 104 -33.80 -6.35 13.87
C ALA A 104 -33.00 -6.59 15.16
N GLY A 105 -32.22 -5.62 15.66
CA GLY A 105 -31.49 -5.71 16.92
C GLY A 105 -30.00 -5.99 16.80
N ALA A 106 -29.40 -5.91 15.61
CA ALA A 106 -27.95 -6.02 15.47
C ALA A 106 -27.25 -4.87 16.21
N ASP A 107 -26.27 -5.20 17.06
CA ASP A 107 -25.41 -4.21 17.72
C ASP A 107 -24.54 -3.49 16.68
N ILE A 108 -24.90 -2.24 16.44
CA ILE A 108 -24.24 -1.40 15.46
C ILE A 108 -22.79 -1.11 15.80
N ASN A 109 -22.37 -1.15 17.07
CA ASN A 109 -20.99 -0.84 17.42
C ASN A 109 -20.05 -2.01 17.12
N LYS A 110 -20.51 -3.26 17.32
CA LYS A 110 -19.74 -4.46 16.99
C LYS A 110 -19.66 -4.71 15.49
N GLN A 111 -20.79 -4.66 14.79
CA GLN A 111 -20.87 -5.03 13.38
C GLN A 111 -20.84 -3.82 12.43
N GLY A 112 -21.20 -2.63 12.91
CA GLY A 112 -21.16 -1.40 12.11
C GLY A 112 -19.74 -0.94 11.81
N THR A 113 -18.77 -1.19 12.70
CA THR A 113 -17.35 -0.95 12.39
C THR A 113 -16.90 -1.78 11.17
N GLU A 114 -17.24 -3.06 11.16
CA GLU A 114 -16.93 -3.97 10.05
C GLU A 114 -17.63 -3.53 8.76
N ALA A 115 -18.92 -3.19 8.86
CA ALA A 115 -19.70 -2.71 7.74
C ALA A 115 -19.13 -1.40 7.19
N LEU A 116 -18.63 -0.52 8.05
CA LEU A 116 -18.07 0.77 7.66
C LEU A 116 -16.74 0.60 6.92
N VAL A 117 -15.85 -0.25 7.44
CA VAL A 117 -14.59 -0.59 6.76
C VAL A 117 -14.85 -1.16 5.36
N ARG A 118 -15.83 -2.05 5.20
CA ARG A 118 -16.20 -2.62 3.89
C ARG A 118 -16.88 -1.60 2.96
N ALA A 119 -17.81 -0.81 3.49
CA ALA A 119 -18.44 0.27 2.74
C ALA A 119 -17.37 1.25 2.21
N ALA A 120 -16.35 1.54 3.01
CA ALA A 120 -15.23 2.37 2.62
C ALA A 120 -14.36 1.73 1.51
N MET A 121 -14.06 0.42 1.60
CA MET A 121 -13.36 -0.32 0.53
C MET A 121 -14.11 -0.27 -0.81
N SER A 122 -15.43 -0.50 -0.75
CA SER A 122 -16.29 -0.53 -1.94
C SER A 122 -16.71 0.86 -2.44
N GLY A 123 -16.48 1.93 -1.67
CA GLY A 123 -16.90 3.29 -2.01
C GLY A 123 -18.40 3.53 -1.88
N GLN A 124 -19.10 2.82 -1.00
CA GLN A 124 -20.55 2.93 -0.81
C GLN A 124 -20.94 4.05 0.16
N LEU A 125 -20.98 5.28 -0.35
CA LEU A 125 -21.32 6.47 0.43
C LEU A 125 -22.63 6.36 1.22
N PRO A 126 -23.77 5.87 0.67
CA PRO A 126 -25.02 5.83 1.42
C PRO A 126 -24.92 4.93 2.67
N SER A 127 -24.27 3.78 2.54
CA SER A 127 -24.09 2.82 3.63
C SER A 127 -23.13 3.36 4.69
N ALA A 128 -22.01 3.97 4.26
CA ALA A 128 -21.09 4.65 5.18
C ALA A 128 -21.77 5.80 5.93
N ALA A 129 -22.58 6.62 5.22
CA ALA A 129 -23.33 7.70 5.83
C ALA A 129 -24.31 7.20 6.87
N PHE A 130 -25.11 6.20 6.56
CA PHE A 130 -26.06 5.64 7.51
C PHE A 130 -25.36 5.10 8.77
N LEU A 131 -24.22 4.41 8.62
CA LEU A 131 -23.44 3.89 9.75
C LEU A 131 -22.92 5.00 10.65
N ILE A 132 -22.30 6.03 10.08
CA ILE A 132 -21.75 7.16 10.85
C ILE A 132 -22.88 7.96 11.54
N HIS A 133 -23.99 8.21 10.85
CA HIS A 133 -25.16 8.89 11.46
C HIS A 133 -25.82 8.06 12.57
N SER A 134 -25.58 6.76 12.57
CA SER A 134 -26.04 5.84 13.61
C SER A 134 -24.99 5.63 14.71
N GLU A 135 -24.06 6.58 14.87
CA GLU A 135 -23.03 6.65 15.92
C GLU A 135 -21.91 5.60 15.84
N VAL A 136 -21.72 4.94 14.69
CA VAL A 136 -20.52 4.11 14.48
C VAL A 136 -19.28 5.00 14.47
N ASP A 137 -18.30 4.67 15.29
CA ASP A 137 -17.02 5.36 15.33
C ASP A 137 -16.31 5.25 13.96
N VAL A 138 -16.17 6.40 13.29
CA VAL A 138 -15.52 6.55 11.98
C VAL A 138 -14.05 6.10 11.99
N ASN A 139 -13.43 6.05 13.17
CA ASN A 139 -12.03 5.68 13.36
C ASN A 139 -11.85 4.23 13.84
N ALA A 140 -12.94 3.52 14.16
CA ALA A 140 -12.84 2.18 14.70
C ALA A 140 -12.21 1.23 13.67
N PRO A 141 -11.12 0.51 14.03
CA PRO A 141 -10.43 -0.34 13.08
C PRO A 141 -10.98 -1.78 13.08
N ARG A 142 -11.06 -2.41 11.90
CA ARG A 142 -11.13 -3.88 11.77
C ARG A 142 -9.72 -4.42 11.65
N ALA A 143 -9.30 -5.30 12.57
CA ALA A 143 -7.96 -5.91 12.51
C ALA A 143 -6.85 -4.86 12.26
N GLN A 144 -7.00 -3.67 12.86
CA GLN A 144 -6.08 -2.52 12.73
C GLN A 144 -6.12 -1.79 11.37
N TRP A 145 -7.20 -1.99 10.60
CA TRP A 145 -7.51 -1.29 9.35
C TRP A 145 -8.67 -0.32 9.56
N THR A 146 -8.41 0.98 9.36
CA THR A 146 -9.43 2.02 9.52
C THR A 146 -10.24 2.20 8.23
N PRO A 147 -11.49 2.72 8.31
CA PRO A 147 -12.28 3.04 7.12
C PRO A 147 -11.53 3.95 6.13
N LEU A 148 -10.82 4.96 6.64
CA LEU A 148 -10.06 5.89 5.80
C LEU A 148 -8.96 5.19 4.98
N ARG A 149 -8.23 4.25 5.59
CA ARG A 149 -7.21 3.47 4.88
C ARG A 149 -7.81 2.52 3.87
N SER A 150 -8.94 1.91 4.19
CA SER A 150 -9.71 1.08 3.25
C SER A 150 -10.08 1.85 1.99
N ALA A 151 -10.59 3.07 2.15
CA ALA A 151 -10.93 3.95 1.04
C ALA A 151 -9.68 4.32 0.21
N ALA A 152 -8.58 4.70 0.87
CA ALA A 152 -7.32 5.05 0.21
C ALA A 152 -6.68 3.88 -0.56
N SER A 153 -6.61 2.70 0.06
CA SER A 153 -6.10 1.48 -0.57
C SER A 153 -6.94 1.00 -1.75
N ASN A 154 -8.18 1.47 -1.91
CA ASN A 154 -9.09 1.09 -3.00
C ASN A 154 -9.39 2.23 -3.97
N GLY A 155 -8.70 3.37 -3.84
CA GLY A 155 -8.82 4.44 -4.81
C GLY A 155 -10.13 5.25 -4.69
N ARG A 156 -10.77 5.30 -3.52
CA ARG A 156 -12.12 5.86 -3.34
C ARG A 156 -12.08 7.33 -2.88
N LEU A 157 -11.79 8.27 -3.79
CA LEU A 157 -11.65 9.70 -3.45
C LEU A 157 -12.89 10.28 -2.73
N ASP A 158 -14.09 10.12 -3.30
CA ASP A 158 -15.32 10.67 -2.71
C ASP A 158 -15.59 10.11 -1.30
N MET A 159 -15.19 8.86 -1.05
CA MET A 159 -15.29 8.23 0.26
C MET A 159 -14.23 8.78 1.23
N ILE A 160 -13.01 9.06 0.77
CA ILE A 160 -11.97 9.71 1.57
C ILE A 160 -12.45 11.09 2.03
N GLU A 161 -12.98 11.89 1.11
CA GLU A 161 -13.56 13.21 1.40
C GLU A 161 -14.68 13.08 2.42
N PHE A 162 -15.65 12.19 2.15
CA PHE A 162 -16.76 11.93 3.06
C PHE A 162 -16.31 11.52 4.47
N LEU A 163 -15.35 10.60 4.60
CA LEU A 163 -14.86 10.14 5.91
C LEU A 163 -14.15 11.27 6.67
N LEU A 164 -13.34 12.08 5.98
CA LEU A 164 -12.63 13.20 6.60
C LEU A 164 -13.60 14.30 7.06
N ASP A 165 -14.64 14.59 6.28
CA ASP A 165 -15.72 15.52 6.67
C ASP A 165 -16.48 15.05 7.92
N HIS A 166 -16.49 13.74 8.19
CA HIS A 166 -17.14 13.13 9.36
C HIS A 166 -16.16 12.81 10.51
N GLY A 167 -14.96 13.39 10.50
CA GLY A 167 -14.02 13.31 11.63
C GLY A 167 -13.11 12.08 11.63
N ALA A 168 -12.90 11.45 10.46
CA ALA A 168 -11.83 10.46 10.33
C ALA A 168 -10.47 11.09 10.64
N ASP A 169 -9.68 10.42 11.47
CA ASP A 169 -8.34 10.84 11.83
C ASP A 169 -7.38 10.49 10.68
N VAL A 170 -7.04 11.51 9.90
CA VAL A 170 -6.04 11.48 8.84
C VAL A 170 -4.65 11.04 9.32
N ASN A 171 -4.34 11.23 10.60
CA ASN A 171 -3.05 10.91 11.21
C ASN A 171 -3.05 9.54 11.89
N SER A 172 -4.18 8.84 11.92
CA SER A 172 -4.29 7.58 12.65
C SER A 172 -3.20 6.62 12.17
N PRO A 173 -2.30 6.17 13.06
CA PRO A 173 -1.25 5.24 12.70
C PRO A 173 -1.86 3.89 12.38
N ALA A 174 -1.17 3.17 11.51
CA ALA A 174 -1.89 2.39 10.55
C ALA A 174 -1.11 1.14 10.15
N HIS A 175 -1.69 0.00 10.51
CA HIS A 175 -1.21 -1.38 10.41
C HIS A 175 0.07 -1.70 11.21
N PRO A 176 0.02 -2.73 12.08
CA PRO A 176 1.06 -2.98 13.09
C PRO A 176 2.40 -3.41 12.49
N ILE A 177 2.39 -3.92 11.25
CA ILE A 177 3.57 -4.55 10.64
C ILE A 177 4.40 -3.53 9.84
N ASP A 178 3.74 -2.68 9.07
CA ASP A 178 4.35 -1.77 8.09
C ASP A 178 4.19 -0.29 8.44
N GLY A 179 3.19 0.11 9.23
CA GLY A 179 2.98 1.49 9.68
C GLY A 179 2.47 2.44 8.59
N ARG A 180 1.87 1.92 7.51
CA ARG A 180 1.37 2.70 6.37
C ARG A 180 0.09 3.45 6.71
N THR A 181 0.11 4.78 6.68
CA THR A 181 -1.10 5.62 6.81
C THR A 181 -1.94 5.64 5.53
N ALA A 182 -3.11 6.26 5.57
CA ALA A 182 -3.96 6.43 4.38
C ALA A 182 -3.21 7.05 3.19
N LEU A 183 -2.29 7.99 3.42
CA LEU A 183 -1.45 8.56 2.36
C LEU A 183 -0.50 7.52 1.75
N GLN A 184 0.16 6.69 2.57
CA GLN A 184 1.04 5.64 2.05
C GLN A 184 0.23 4.55 1.33
N GLU A 185 -0.97 4.21 1.79
CA GLU A 185 -1.86 3.28 1.05
C GLU A 185 -2.25 3.85 -0.31
N ALA A 186 -2.60 5.14 -0.39
CA ALA A 186 -2.94 5.79 -1.67
C ALA A 186 -1.77 5.77 -2.67
N LEU A 187 -0.53 5.92 -2.19
CA LEU A 187 0.70 5.93 -3.00
C LEU A 187 1.14 4.55 -3.47
N GLU A 188 0.97 3.55 -2.61
CA GLU A 188 1.40 2.16 -2.82
C GLU A 188 0.26 1.30 -3.41
N ASN A 189 -0.90 1.90 -3.71
CA ASN A 189 -2.01 1.26 -4.40
C ASN A 189 -1.62 0.93 -5.85
N GLU A 190 -0.93 -0.18 -6.02
CA GLU A 190 -0.74 -0.87 -7.28
C GLU A 190 -1.70 -2.05 -7.30
N PHE A 191 -3.01 -1.76 -7.28
CA PHE A 191 -4.11 -2.69 -7.56
C PHE A 191 -3.90 -4.11 -7.02
N SER A 192 -4.28 -4.35 -5.76
CA SER A 192 -4.35 -5.72 -5.21
C SER A 192 -5.23 -6.61 -6.10
N GLU A 193 -4.60 -7.45 -6.94
CA GLU A 193 -4.97 -8.74 -7.58
C GLU A 193 -6.43 -9.08 -8.00
N PHE A 194 -7.46 -8.29 -7.66
CA PHE A 194 -8.86 -8.72 -7.71
C PHE A 194 -9.84 -7.77 -8.41
N VAL A 195 -9.39 -6.63 -8.95
CA VAL A 195 -10.27 -5.77 -9.76
C VAL A 195 -9.58 -5.42 -11.07
N CYS A 196 -10.19 -5.96 -12.14
CA CYS A 196 -9.92 -5.82 -13.56
C CYS A 196 -8.93 -4.72 -14.01
N HIS A 197 -7.89 -5.17 -14.72
CA HIS A 197 -7.27 -4.54 -15.89
C HIS A 197 -8.07 -3.34 -16.46
N ASN A 198 -7.43 -2.16 -16.49
CA ASN A 198 -7.78 -0.94 -17.25
C ASN A 198 -8.10 0.35 -16.46
N TYR A 199 -7.39 0.67 -15.36
CA TYR A 199 -7.32 2.06 -14.88
C TYR A 199 -5.89 2.43 -14.43
N HIS A 200 -4.97 2.59 -15.39
CA HIS A 200 -3.68 3.28 -15.19
C HIS A 200 -3.89 4.80 -15.10
N ASN A 201 -4.80 5.27 -14.25
CA ASN A 201 -5.15 6.68 -14.23
C ASN A 201 -4.44 7.39 -13.07
N SER A 202 -3.19 7.79 -13.34
CA SER A 202 -2.32 8.53 -12.42
C SER A 202 -3.01 9.77 -11.83
N GLU A 203 -3.97 10.38 -12.54
CA GLU A 203 -4.72 11.54 -12.06
C GLU A 203 -5.60 11.24 -10.84
N TYR A 204 -6.26 10.08 -10.78
CA TYR A 204 -7.12 9.72 -9.64
C TYR A 204 -6.29 9.43 -8.39
N GLN A 205 -5.16 8.75 -8.58
CA GLN A 205 -4.21 8.46 -7.50
C GLN A 205 -3.57 9.75 -6.97
N LEU A 206 -3.20 10.67 -7.88
CA LEU A 206 -2.71 12.00 -7.55
C LEU A 206 -3.76 12.82 -6.78
N GLY A 207 -5.02 12.78 -7.21
CA GLY A 207 -6.13 13.49 -6.56
C GLY A 207 -6.33 13.08 -5.10
N GLN A 208 -6.29 11.77 -4.81
CA GLN A 208 -6.40 11.24 -3.45
C GLN A 208 -5.21 11.64 -2.58
N CYS A 209 -4.00 11.47 -3.10
CA CYS A 209 -2.79 11.84 -2.37
C CYS A 209 -2.78 13.34 -2.05
N ARG A 210 -3.22 14.19 -2.99
CA ARG A 210 -3.32 15.64 -2.79
C ARG A 210 -4.34 15.97 -1.71
N PHE A 211 -5.54 15.39 -1.79
CA PHE A 211 -6.59 15.62 -0.80
C PHE A 211 -6.16 15.20 0.61
N LEU A 212 -5.54 14.02 0.74
CA LEU A 212 -5.02 13.54 2.02
C LEU A 212 -3.93 14.48 2.57
N LEU A 213 -3.02 14.95 1.71
CA LEU A 213 -2.03 15.93 2.12
C LEU A 213 -2.69 17.27 2.50
N ASP A 214 -3.67 17.77 1.76
CA ASP A 214 -4.44 18.98 2.13
C ASP A 214 -5.09 18.84 3.52
N ALA A 215 -5.58 17.63 3.84
CA ALA A 215 -6.08 17.26 5.16
C ALA A 215 -4.97 17.06 6.22
N ASN A 216 -3.72 17.37 5.91
CA ASN A 216 -2.54 17.25 6.77
C ASN A 216 -2.12 15.81 7.11
N ALA A 217 -2.34 14.86 6.18
CA ALA A 217 -1.80 13.52 6.31
C ALA A 217 -0.27 13.51 6.47
N PRO A 218 0.27 12.66 7.36
CA PRO A 218 1.71 12.61 7.59
C PRO A 218 2.42 11.96 6.40
N VAL A 219 3.43 12.64 5.87
CA VAL A 219 4.33 12.06 4.85
C VAL A 219 5.13 10.88 5.44
N LYS A 220 5.39 10.91 6.75
CA LYS A 220 6.15 9.89 7.50
C LYS A 220 5.23 8.79 8.01
N ARG A 221 5.79 7.58 8.15
CA ARG A 221 5.10 6.51 8.88
C ARG A 221 5.18 6.76 10.39
N PRO A 222 4.08 6.60 11.14
CA PRO A 222 4.06 6.84 12.59
C PRO A 222 4.89 5.85 13.42
N ASN A 223 5.20 4.66 12.89
CA ASN A 223 6.05 3.67 13.57
C ASN A 223 7.54 4.02 13.53
N GLY A 224 7.91 5.21 13.05
CA GLY A 224 9.29 5.64 12.89
C GLY A 224 10.05 4.94 11.77
N LYS A 225 9.42 3.96 11.09
CA LYS A 225 9.97 3.44 9.86
C LYS A 225 9.94 4.57 8.82
N PRO A 226 10.92 4.60 7.94
CA PRO A 226 10.87 5.47 6.78
C PRO A 226 9.62 5.25 5.93
N SER A 227 9.24 6.29 5.18
CA SER A 227 8.11 6.23 4.26
C SER A 227 8.63 6.12 2.84
N SER A 228 8.08 5.18 2.07
CA SER A 228 8.26 5.06 0.63
C SER A 228 7.67 6.26 -0.13
N ALA A 229 6.85 7.09 0.52
CA ALA A 229 5.97 8.05 -0.16
C ALA A 229 6.72 8.98 -1.12
N LEU A 230 7.81 9.58 -0.63
CA LEU A 230 8.64 10.46 -1.45
C LEU A 230 9.38 9.66 -2.54
N HIS A 231 9.91 8.48 -2.23
CA HIS A 231 10.56 7.60 -3.20
C HIS A 231 9.62 7.15 -4.31
N GLY A 232 8.39 6.74 -3.99
CA GLY A 232 7.37 6.32 -4.96
C GLY A 232 6.88 7.49 -5.81
N ALA A 233 6.74 8.69 -5.23
CA ALA A 233 6.43 9.89 -6.00
C ALA A 233 7.57 10.25 -6.98
N ILE A 234 8.83 10.09 -6.55
CA ILE A 234 10.02 10.27 -7.41
C ILE A 234 10.03 9.20 -8.50
N ASP A 235 9.91 7.92 -8.18
CA ASP A 235 9.93 6.82 -9.15
C ASP A 235 8.87 7.01 -10.26
N LYS A 236 7.67 7.47 -9.86
CA LYS A 236 6.55 7.75 -10.77
C LYS A 236 6.61 9.14 -11.44
N ALA A 237 7.65 9.93 -11.14
CA ALA A 237 7.86 11.30 -11.64
C ALA A 237 6.67 12.26 -11.38
N TRP A 238 6.01 12.14 -10.23
CA TRP A 238 4.89 13.01 -9.86
C TRP A 238 5.37 14.36 -9.32
N HIS A 239 5.85 15.22 -10.21
CA HIS A 239 6.51 16.49 -9.87
C HIS A 239 5.70 17.39 -8.92
N ASP A 240 4.40 17.53 -9.12
CA ASP A 240 3.53 18.34 -8.26
C ASP A 240 3.44 17.74 -6.85
N MET A 241 3.32 16.42 -6.76
CA MET A 241 3.27 15.69 -5.50
C MET A 241 4.59 15.80 -4.73
N ILE A 242 5.71 15.63 -5.43
CA ILE A 242 7.05 15.80 -4.86
C ILE A 242 7.20 17.20 -4.28
N SER A 243 6.78 18.23 -5.04
CA SER A 243 6.83 19.62 -4.60
C SER A 243 6.02 19.85 -3.34
N PHE A 244 4.81 19.28 -3.29
CA PHE A 244 3.90 19.38 -2.16
C PHE A 244 4.41 18.64 -0.92
N MET A 245 4.88 17.40 -1.07
CA MET A 245 5.45 16.61 0.03
C MET A 245 6.68 17.27 0.65
N LEU A 246 7.47 18.00 -0.14
CA LEU A 246 8.70 18.63 0.33
C LEU A 246 8.45 19.98 1.02
N GLU A 247 7.25 20.55 0.99
CA GLU A 247 6.93 21.80 1.67
C GLU A 247 7.38 21.80 3.15
N PRO A 248 7.92 22.92 3.68
CA PRO A 248 8.53 22.96 5.01
C PRO A 248 7.64 22.41 6.15
N GLN A 249 6.33 22.68 6.09
CA GLN A 249 5.34 22.22 7.06
C GLN A 249 5.09 20.70 7.05
N ARG A 250 5.38 20.01 5.95
CA ARG A 250 5.13 18.56 5.80
C ARG A 250 6.22 17.69 6.41
N ASN A 251 7.37 18.29 6.71
CA ASN A 251 8.49 17.67 7.41
C ASN A 251 9.00 16.37 6.74
N ALA A 252 8.89 16.17 5.42
CA ALA A 252 9.35 14.93 4.76
C ALA A 252 10.80 14.55 5.12
N ILE A 253 11.08 13.25 5.32
CA ILE A 253 12.46 12.79 5.57
C ILE A 253 13.22 12.70 4.25
N ILE A 254 14.17 13.61 4.06
CA ILE A 254 14.91 13.78 2.80
C ILE A 254 16.20 12.97 2.69
N ASN A 255 16.79 12.53 3.81
CA ASN A 255 18.10 11.83 3.84
C ASN A 255 17.99 10.35 4.20
N HIS A 256 16.80 9.77 4.05
CA HIS A 256 16.56 8.38 4.40
C HIS A 256 16.71 7.46 3.18
N MET A 257 17.38 6.31 3.34
CA MET A 257 17.52 5.31 2.27
C MET A 257 16.38 4.28 2.26
N TRP A 258 15.45 4.35 1.32
CA TRP A 258 14.32 3.41 1.26
C TRP A 258 14.54 2.31 0.22
N HIS A 259 14.02 1.13 0.55
CA HIS A 259 13.88 -0.01 -0.34
C HIS A 259 12.59 -0.78 -0.01
N ASP A 260 11.98 -1.46 -0.98
CA ASP A 260 10.80 -2.28 -0.73
C ASP A 260 11.20 -3.58 0.00
N THR A 261 10.63 -3.80 1.18
CA THR A 261 10.79 -5.02 1.98
C THR A 261 10.37 -6.30 1.25
N ILE A 262 9.49 -6.25 0.25
CA ILE A 262 9.12 -7.44 -0.54
C ILE A 262 10.30 -7.93 -1.40
N LEU A 263 11.17 -7.00 -1.82
CA LEU A 263 12.32 -7.26 -2.68
C LEU A 263 13.59 -7.68 -1.92
N GLU A 264 13.59 -7.64 -0.57
CA GLU A 264 14.68 -8.17 0.26
C GLU A 264 14.98 -9.65 -0.05
N ASN A 265 13.94 -10.42 -0.38
CA ASN A 265 14.07 -11.84 -0.72
C ASN A 265 14.54 -12.09 -2.16
N MET A 266 14.57 -11.06 -3.01
CA MET A 266 14.98 -11.18 -4.41
C MET A 266 16.35 -10.56 -4.70
N GLY A 267 16.84 -9.65 -3.85
CA GLY A 267 18.18 -9.05 -3.99
C GLY A 267 18.34 -8.17 -5.25
N VAL A 268 17.25 -7.57 -5.74
CA VAL A 268 17.21 -6.92 -7.07
C VAL A 268 17.23 -5.39 -6.99
N CYS A 269 16.92 -4.77 -5.86
CA CYS A 269 16.96 -3.33 -5.73
C CYS A 269 17.65 -2.94 -4.40
N GLU A 270 18.31 -1.79 -4.40
CA GLU A 270 19.18 -1.36 -3.31
C GLU A 270 18.64 -0.08 -2.69
N PRO A 271 18.75 0.08 -1.36
CA PRO A 271 18.20 1.23 -0.67
C PRO A 271 18.88 2.52 -1.13
N LYS A 272 18.07 3.50 -1.55
CA LYS A 272 18.53 4.79 -2.08
C LYS A 272 17.91 5.94 -1.30
N THR A 273 18.64 7.04 -1.11
CA THR A 273 18.02 8.30 -0.67
C THR A 273 17.15 8.89 -1.79
N PRO A 274 16.18 9.78 -1.47
CA PRO A 274 15.42 10.52 -2.48
C PRO A 274 16.33 11.19 -3.51
N THR A 275 17.45 11.78 -3.08
CA THR A 275 18.41 12.43 -3.97
C THR A 275 19.15 11.45 -4.86
N GLN A 276 19.56 10.28 -4.33
CA GLN A 276 20.19 9.23 -5.12
C GLN A 276 19.24 8.71 -6.22
N LEU A 277 17.98 8.44 -5.86
CA LEU A 277 16.96 7.98 -6.80
C LEU A 277 16.65 9.06 -7.87
N ALA A 278 16.35 10.29 -7.44
CA ALA A 278 16.05 11.39 -8.37
C ALA A 278 17.22 11.68 -9.32
N ALA A 279 18.46 11.53 -8.86
CA ALA A 279 19.65 11.75 -9.68
C ALA A 279 19.84 10.66 -10.74
N GLU A 280 19.64 9.40 -10.38
CA GLU A 280 19.65 8.26 -11.29
C GLU A 280 18.51 8.34 -12.32
N SER A 281 17.31 8.78 -11.92
CA SER A 281 16.16 9.00 -12.80
C SER A 281 16.23 10.29 -13.64
N GLY A 282 17.23 11.14 -13.43
CA GLY A 282 17.46 12.35 -14.23
C GLY A 282 16.53 13.53 -13.94
N GLN A 283 15.87 13.52 -12.77
CA GLN A 283 14.87 14.53 -12.41
C GLN A 283 15.53 15.79 -11.86
N LEU A 284 16.01 16.67 -12.76
CA LEU A 284 16.74 17.88 -12.41
C LEU A 284 16.03 18.78 -11.40
N GLU A 285 14.75 19.09 -11.62
CA GLU A 285 14.00 19.98 -10.72
C GLU A 285 13.76 19.36 -9.35
N THR A 286 13.50 18.05 -9.30
CA THR A 286 13.41 17.28 -8.04
C THR A 286 14.73 17.35 -7.27
N VAL A 287 15.88 17.15 -7.93
CA VAL A 287 17.21 17.24 -7.29
C VAL A 287 17.46 18.65 -6.76
N LYS A 288 17.17 19.71 -7.53
CA LYS A 288 17.27 21.11 -7.06
C LYS A 288 16.44 21.32 -5.80
N LEU A 289 15.20 20.84 -5.82
CA LEU A 289 14.29 21.00 -4.70
C LEU A 289 14.79 20.27 -3.46
N LEU A 290 15.24 19.02 -3.58
CA LEU A 290 15.81 18.24 -2.48
C LEU A 290 17.04 18.93 -1.86
N ILE A 291 17.97 19.42 -2.69
CA ILE A 291 19.16 20.16 -2.23
C ILE A 291 18.75 21.44 -1.50
N SER A 292 17.76 22.18 -2.02
CA SER A 292 17.23 23.39 -1.34
C SER A 292 16.61 23.11 0.03
N ARG A 293 16.25 21.84 0.31
CA ARG A 293 15.72 21.37 1.59
C ARG A 293 16.80 20.73 2.48
N SER A 294 18.08 20.93 2.16
CA SER A 294 19.24 20.38 2.89
C SER A 294 19.44 18.88 2.73
N ALA A 295 19.13 18.33 1.54
CA ALA A 295 19.51 16.96 1.23
C ALA A 295 21.03 16.81 1.20
N ASP A 296 21.52 15.71 1.77
CA ASP A 296 22.94 15.37 1.77
C ASP A 296 23.34 14.89 0.37
N VAL A 297 23.99 15.78 -0.36
CA VAL A 297 24.53 15.53 -1.71
C VAL A 297 25.54 14.38 -1.71
N ASN A 298 26.21 14.14 -0.58
CA ASN A 298 27.26 13.13 -0.40
C ASN A 298 26.79 11.93 0.44
N ALA A 299 25.47 11.69 0.51
CA ALA A 299 24.93 10.52 1.17
C ALA A 299 25.60 9.24 0.63
N LYS A 300 26.09 8.41 1.57
CA LYS A 300 26.83 7.19 1.23
C LYS A 300 25.96 6.20 0.46
N PRO A 301 26.57 5.42 -0.47
CA PRO A 301 25.87 4.35 -1.13
C PRO A 301 25.48 3.24 -0.14
N ALA A 302 24.44 2.47 -0.48
CA ALA A 302 24.16 1.18 0.17
C ALA A 302 25.33 0.20 0.02
N VAL A 303 25.34 -0.85 0.87
CA VAL A 303 26.45 -1.83 0.94
C VAL A 303 26.55 -2.71 -0.31
N TRP A 304 25.41 -3.03 -0.90
CA TRP A 304 25.29 -3.86 -2.09
C TRP A 304 24.87 -2.96 -3.25
N VAL A 305 25.62 -2.99 -4.35
CA VAL A 305 25.35 -2.25 -5.61
C VAL A 305 24.87 -0.79 -5.44
N GLY A 306 25.19 -0.17 -4.30
CA GLY A 306 24.73 1.15 -3.94
C GLY A 306 25.46 2.23 -4.71
N ILE A 307 24.80 3.39 -4.83
CA ILE A 307 25.32 4.53 -5.58
C ILE A 307 25.17 5.81 -4.77
N THR A 308 26.16 6.71 -4.87
CA THR A 308 25.96 8.13 -4.53
C THR A 308 25.08 8.80 -5.60
N ALA A 309 24.56 9.98 -5.30
CA ALA A 309 23.76 10.73 -6.27
C ALA A 309 24.55 11.01 -7.57
N LEU A 310 25.84 11.36 -7.45
CA LEU A 310 26.69 11.60 -8.61
C LEU A 310 27.01 10.32 -9.38
N GLN A 311 27.25 9.20 -8.71
CA GLN A 311 27.43 7.90 -9.36
C GLN A 311 26.17 7.49 -10.15
N GLY A 312 24.98 7.66 -9.56
CA GLY A 312 23.70 7.41 -10.25
C GLY A 312 23.51 8.27 -11.49
N ALA A 313 23.72 9.58 -11.37
CA ALA A 313 23.66 10.49 -12.51
C ALA A 313 24.67 10.13 -13.60
N ALA A 314 25.89 9.72 -13.21
CA ALA A 314 26.96 9.33 -14.12
C ALA A 314 26.63 8.06 -14.92
N ILE A 315 26.14 7.01 -14.26
CA ILE A 315 25.73 5.75 -14.88
C ILE A 315 24.58 5.97 -15.87
N SER A 316 23.54 6.70 -15.44
CA SER A 316 22.37 7.02 -16.27
C SER A 316 22.68 8.03 -17.39
N GLY A 317 23.79 8.76 -17.31
CA GLY A 317 24.16 9.80 -18.29
C GLY A 317 23.42 11.13 -18.11
N ASN A 318 22.91 11.42 -16.91
CA ASN A 318 22.14 12.63 -16.62
C ASN A 318 23.06 13.85 -16.40
N ILE A 319 23.63 14.37 -17.50
CA ILE A 319 24.65 15.45 -17.48
C ILE A 319 24.22 16.68 -16.68
N MET A 320 22.98 17.15 -16.86
CA MET A 320 22.50 18.36 -16.17
C MET A 320 22.38 18.14 -14.65
N VAL A 321 21.98 16.94 -14.24
CA VAL A 321 21.93 16.55 -12.82
C VAL A 321 23.35 16.46 -12.26
N ALA A 322 24.28 15.81 -12.97
CA ALA A 322 25.66 15.70 -12.53
C ALA A 322 26.33 17.06 -12.36
N LYS A 323 26.11 18.00 -13.29
CA LYS A 323 26.59 19.40 -13.17
C LYS A 323 26.06 20.05 -11.88
N LEU A 324 24.75 19.98 -11.66
CA LEU A 324 24.13 20.53 -10.45
C LEU A 324 24.70 19.92 -9.17
N LEU A 325 24.89 18.60 -9.14
CA LEU A 325 25.45 17.91 -7.97
C LEU A 325 26.89 18.36 -7.70
N ILE A 326 27.73 18.46 -8.73
CA ILE A 326 29.12 18.94 -8.62
C ILE A 326 29.15 20.39 -8.13
N GLU A 327 28.33 21.28 -8.70
CA GLU A 327 28.17 22.67 -8.26
C GLU A 327 27.68 22.77 -6.81
N SER A 328 26.91 21.78 -6.35
CA SER A 328 26.42 21.66 -4.98
C SER A 328 27.38 20.94 -4.03
N GLY A 329 28.62 20.68 -4.46
CA GLY A 329 29.67 20.09 -3.61
C GLY A 329 29.67 18.57 -3.54
N ALA A 330 29.15 17.88 -4.56
CA ALA A 330 29.29 16.43 -4.66
C ALA A 330 30.77 16.03 -4.75
N ASP A 331 31.16 15.00 -3.99
CA ASP A 331 32.48 14.40 -4.07
C ASP A 331 32.61 13.59 -5.37
N VAL A 332 33.31 14.17 -6.33
CA VAL A 332 33.61 13.58 -7.64
C VAL A 332 34.34 12.24 -7.51
N ASN A 333 35.08 12.04 -6.43
CA ASN A 333 35.83 10.83 -6.14
C ASN A 333 35.21 10.01 -4.98
N GLY A 334 33.92 10.23 -4.70
CA GLY A 334 33.20 9.55 -3.62
C GLY A 334 33.30 8.03 -3.74
N SER A 335 33.57 7.38 -2.60
CA SER A 335 33.79 5.93 -2.56
C SER A 335 32.60 5.15 -3.12
N PRO A 336 32.84 4.09 -3.91
CA PRO A 336 31.80 3.20 -4.38
C PRO A 336 31.21 2.35 -3.23
N SER A 337 30.07 1.72 -3.50
CA SER A 337 29.54 0.60 -2.69
C SER A 337 30.59 -0.51 -2.51
N TYR A 338 30.56 -1.18 -1.35
CA TYR A 338 31.48 -2.27 -1.00
C TYR A 338 31.38 -3.45 -1.98
N VAL A 339 30.16 -3.78 -2.41
CA VAL A 339 29.93 -4.88 -3.34
C VAL A 339 29.47 -4.33 -4.69
N LYS A 340 30.24 -4.68 -5.74
CA LYS A 340 30.00 -4.28 -7.14
C LYS A 340 29.84 -2.76 -7.36
N GLY A 341 30.35 -1.93 -6.46
CA GLY A 341 30.28 -0.48 -6.62
C GLY A 341 31.20 0.03 -7.74
N ARG A 342 30.92 1.25 -8.21
CA ARG A 342 31.68 1.97 -9.23
C ARG A 342 31.95 3.39 -8.80
N PHE A 343 33.15 3.89 -9.06
CA PHE A 343 33.38 5.34 -9.05
C PHE A 343 32.55 5.99 -10.16
N ALA A 344 32.22 7.28 -10.01
CA ALA A 344 31.38 7.97 -11.00
C ALA A 344 31.97 7.90 -12.42
N ILE A 345 33.30 8.05 -12.55
CA ILE A 345 33.98 7.95 -13.85
C ILE A 345 34.01 6.53 -14.41
N GLU A 346 34.10 5.51 -13.56
CA GLU A 346 34.04 4.11 -13.98
C GLU A 346 32.64 3.78 -14.51
N GLY A 347 31.58 4.21 -13.81
CA GLY A 347 30.19 4.01 -14.26
C GLY A 347 29.88 4.74 -15.57
N ALA A 348 30.35 5.98 -15.73
CA ALA A 348 30.23 6.73 -16.97
C ALA A 348 30.98 6.05 -18.14
N ALA A 349 32.17 5.51 -17.88
CA ALA A 349 32.98 4.81 -18.87
C ALA A 349 32.35 3.47 -19.29
N GLU A 350 31.87 2.68 -18.32
CA GLU A 350 31.16 1.40 -18.53
C GLU A 350 29.92 1.56 -19.42
N HIS A 351 29.22 2.70 -19.34
CA HIS A 351 27.98 2.97 -20.08
C HIS A 351 28.17 3.92 -21.28
N GLY A 352 29.41 4.22 -21.67
CA GLY A 352 29.68 4.97 -22.90
C GLY A 352 29.33 6.46 -22.84
N ARG A 353 29.27 7.04 -21.64
CA ARG A 353 28.83 8.43 -21.41
C ARG A 353 29.99 9.41 -21.62
N LEU A 354 30.41 9.63 -22.87
CA LEU A 354 31.59 10.44 -23.21
C LEU A 354 31.57 11.85 -22.58
N ASP A 355 30.46 12.58 -22.75
CA ASP A 355 30.32 13.94 -22.20
C ASP A 355 30.36 13.94 -20.66
N MET A 356 29.90 12.85 -20.03
CA MET A 356 29.95 12.68 -18.58
C MET A 356 31.37 12.41 -18.11
N VAL A 357 32.12 11.56 -18.82
CA VAL A 357 33.55 11.35 -18.55
C VAL A 357 34.31 12.67 -18.63
N GLN A 358 34.08 13.46 -19.68
CA GLN A 358 34.72 14.78 -19.81
C GLN A 358 34.33 15.73 -18.68
N LEU A 359 33.05 15.77 -18.29
CA LEU A 359 32.58 16.58 -17.16
C LEU A 359 33.28 16.18 -15.86
N LEU A 360 33.35 14.88 -15.57
CA LEU A 360 33.96 14.35 -14.34
C LEU A 360 35.47 14.62 -14.32
N LEU A 361 36.17 14.46 -15.45
CA LEU A 361 37.60 14.80 -15.57
C LEU A 361 37.85 16.28 -15.32
N ASN A 362 37.03 17.17 -15.91
CA ASN A 362 37.11 18.62 -15.68
C ASN A 362 36.84 18.98 -14.22
N ALA A 363 36.02 18.18 -13.52
CA ALA A 363 35.75 18.32 -12.10
C ALA A 363 36.79 17.63 -11.18
N GLY A 364 37.87 17.08 -11.75
CA GLY A 364 38.98 16.50 -10.98
C GLY A 364 38.81 15.03 -10.59
N ALA A 365 38.08 14.24 -11.39
CA ALA A 365 38.01 12.78 -11.22
C ALA A 365 39.39 12.13 -11.39
N ARG A 366 39.70 11.17 -10.53
CA ARG A 366 41.01 10.48 -10.46
C ARG A 366 40.95 8.97 -10.69
N GLY A 367 39.76 8.43 -10.93
CA GLY A 367 39.55 6.99 -11.06
C GLY A 367 39.57 6.28 -9.70
N ASN A 368 40.04 5.03 -9.69
CA ASN A 368 40.05 4.19 -8.51
C ASN A 368 41.15 4.57 -7.53
N LEU A 369 40.73 5.17 -6.40
CA LEU A 369 41.62 5.57 -5.31
C LEU A 369 41.79 4.51 -4.22
N LEU A 370 40.98 3.43 -4.21
CA LEU A 370 41.00 2.43 -3.13
C LEU A 370 42.21 1.51 -3.20
N ASN A 371 42.61 1.12 -4.40
CA ASN A 371 43.79 0.28 -4.67
C ASN A 371 44.88 1.03 -5.48
N GLY A 372 44.63 2.29 -5.85
CA GLY A 372 45.58 3.15 -6.54
C GLY A 372 45.74 2.85 -8.04
N THR A 373 44.81 2.13 -8.66
CA THR A 373 44.87 1.80 -10.09
C THR A 373 44.46 2.96 -11.01
N GLY A 374 43.97 4.08 -10.46
CA GLY A 374 43.60 5.26 -11.25
C GLY A 374 42.54 4.93 -12.29
N PHE A 375 42.79 5.23 -13.57
CA PHE A 375 41.82 5.01 -14.64
C PHE A 375 41.82 3.59 -15.22
N GLU A 376 42.68 2.67 -14.79
CA GLU A 376 42.80 1.32 -15.38
C GLU A 376 41.45 0.58 -15.43
N GLU A 377 40.67 0.62 -14.36
CA GLU A 377 39.38 -0.04 -14.30
C GLU A 377 38.34 0.64 -15.20
N ALA A 378 38.32 1.97 -15.26
CA ALA A 378 37.46 2.70 -16.18
C ALA A 378 37.81 2.43 -17.66
N ILE A 379 39.10 2.32 -17.99
CA ILE A 379 39.61 1.94 -19.31
C ILE A 379 39.16 0.52 -19.67
N ARG A 380 39.30 -0.43 -18.73
CA ARG A 380 38.88 -1.82 -18.90
C ARG A 380 37.37 -1.89 -19.16
N LEU A 381 36.56 -1.25 -18.33
CA LEU A 381 35.11 -1.22 -18.48
C LEU A 381 34.67 -0.59 -19.81
N ALA A 382 35.26 0.54 -20.21
CA ALA A 382 34.99 1.16 -21.50
C ALA A 382 35.36 0.22 -22.67
N LEU A 383 36.50 -0.47 -22.59
CA LEU A 383 36.95 -1.40 -23.62
C LEU A 383 36.03 -2.61 -23.73
N ASP A 384 35.67 -3.23 -22.61
CA ASP A 384 34.80 -4.41 -22.54
C ASP A 384 33.41 -4.14 -23.14
N HIS A 385 32.94 -2.89 -23.07
CA HIS A 385 31.67 -2.44 -23.64
C HIS A 385 31.81 -1.74 -25.01
N GLY A 386 33.01 -1.71 -25.60
CA GLY A 386 33.26 -1.20 -26.95
C GLY A 386 33.32 0.33 -27.09
N HIS A 387 33.50 1.07 -26.00
CA HIS A 387 33.56 2.53 -25.97
C HIS A 387 34.95 3.09 -26.29
N VAL A 388 35.44 2.81 -27.51
CA VAL A 388 36.82 3.11 -27.97
C VAL A 388 37.26 4.55 -27.74
N THR A 389 36.39 5.54 -27.97
CA THR A 389 36.73 6.96 -27.75
C THR A 389 37.06 7.26 -26.29
N ILE A 390 36.28 6.70 -25.36
CA ILE A 390 36.52 6.85 -23.92
C ILE A 390 37.80 6.10 -23.53
N THR A 391 37.99 4.88 -24.05
CA THR A 391 39.21 4.09 -23.82
C THR A 391 40.47 4.88 -24.20
N ASN A 392 40.48 5.50 -25.37
CA ASN A 392 41.64 6.27 -25.84
C ASN A 392 41.84 7.54 -25.01
N MET A 393 40.75 8.28 -24.74
CA MET A 393 40.78 9.48 -23.91
C MET A 393 41.39 9.21 -22.52
N LEU A 394 40.96 8.14 -21.86
CA LEU A 394 41.46 7.79 -20.51
C LEU A 394 42.90 7.26 -20.55
N LYS A 395 43.30 6.54 -21.61
CA LYS A 395 44.68 6.07 -21.79
C LYS A 395 45.68 7.22 -21.95
N GLU A 396 45.28 8.31 -22.59
CA GLU A 396 46.13 9.51 -22.73
C GLU A 396 46.39 10.21 -21.39
N LEU A 397 45.58 9.95 -20.37
CA LEU A 397 45.69 10.52 -19.02
C LEU A 397 46.47 9.62 -18.05
N THR A 398 46.74 8.37 -18.43
CA THR A 398 47.59 7.45 -17.66
C THR A 398 49.04 7.52 -18.15
N PRO A 399 50.03 7.80 -17.28
CA PRO A 399 51.45 7.93 -17.64
C PRO A 399 52.09 6.69 -18.29
#